data_AF-A0A9X3NAE4-F1
#
_entry.id   AF-A0A9X3NAE4-F1
#
_cell.length_a   1.000
_cell.length_b   1.000
_cell.length_c   1.000
_cell.angle_alpha   90.00
_cell.angle_beta   90.00
_cell.angle_gamma   90.00
#
_symmetry.space_group_name_H-M   'P 1'
#
loop_
_entity.id
_entity.type
_entity.pdbx_description
1 polymer ?
#
loop_
_entity_poly.entity_id
_entity_poly.type
_entity_poly.pdbx_seq_one_letter_code
_entity_poly.pdbx_strand_id
1 'polypeptide(L)'
;MRRTVRERPGERSESAVAMRAPVSPFERVLALQQSAGNASVTAMLSRQAAPAEAVALPTAEELTTRISNCIGVWETNRGGDAPSPRESSLDTVAGVKASMASIEQATMPYALDALRRHTSLRALAEPPLTREEIDAALLRVQGVPPLLSAINAASAAGTTADDFIRDQQAVITPTGLGDEHVRTMFSAVTLKGTIDTKHGELGKTKTPKQAAEEIPEGDRLGLGVGSLTSYIRTPKNWGENRAAWQRLAVDLMPGNVGARVNTVATSSGGTALAGPVVRARVDAQLAKTPQPTEQALVEAVAQQNNPNETGYGGNVWATYQRLYP
;
A
#
# COMPACT_ATOMS: atom_id res chain seq x y z
N MET A 1 -57.25 -64.51 9.72
CA MET A 1 -56.39 -65.42 10.50
C MET A 1 -55.20 -64.63 11.04
N ARG A 2 -54.89 -64.80 12.32
CA ARG A 2 -53.90 -64.06 13.12
C ARG A 2 -52.46 -64.31 12.64
N ARG A 3 -51.61 -63.28 12.67
CA ARG A 3 -50.21 -63.40 13.11
C ARG A 3 -49.74 -62.09 13.75
N THR A 4 -49.45 -62.20 15.03
CA THR A 4 -48.92 -61.20 15.96
C THR A 4 -47.46 -60.88 15.67
N VAL A 5 -47.12 -59.58 15.62
CA VAL A 5 -45.73 -59.09 15.68
C VAL A 5 -45.50 -58.53 17.08
N ARG A 6 -44.35 -58.93 17.64
CA ARG A 6 -43.90 -58.77 19.02
C ARG A 6 -43.34 -57.36 19.22
N GLU A 7 -43.86 -56.61 20.19
CA GLU A 7 -43.33 -55.31 20.62
C GLU A 7 -41.94 -55.47 21.26
N ARG A 8 -41.02 -54.55 20.96
CA ARG A 8 -39.75 -54.34 21.67
C ARG A 8 -39.85 -53.10 22.56
N PRO A 9 -39.19 -53.08 23.74
CA PRO A 9 -39.29 -52.00 24.71
C PRO A 9 -38.45 -50.78 24.30
N GLY A 10 -38.93 -49.58 24.66
CA GLY A 10 -38.33 -48.30 24.33
C GLY A 10 -36.94 -48.07 24.95
N GLU A 11 -36.05 -47.51 24.13
CA GLU A 11 -34.75 -46.98 24.55
C GLU A 11 -34.93 -45.61 25.20
N ARG A 12 -34.35 -45.46 26.38
CA ARG A 12 -34.30 -44.22 27.17
C ARG A 12 -33.29 -43.26 26.56
N SER A 13 -33.67 -41.98 26.44
CA SER A 13 -32.76 -40.87 26.14
C SER A 13 -31.62 -40.80 27.15
N GLU A 14 -30.38 -40.92 26.68
CA GLU A 14 -29.20 -40.51 27.42
C GLU A 14 -29.04 -38.99 27.35
N SER A 15 -29.12 -38.33 28.50
CA SER A 15 -28.79 -36.91 28.65
C SER A 15 -27.28 -36.72 28.56
N ALA A 16 -26.85 -35.89 27.62
CA ALA A 16 -25.46 -35.47 27.46
C ALA A 16 -24.94 -34.78 28.74
N VAL A 17 -23.90 -35.36 29.34
CA VAL A 17 -23.16 -34.77 30.47
C VAL A 17 -22.28 -33.64 29.93
N ALA A 18 -22.59 -32.40 30.33
CA ALA A 18 -21.77 -31.24 30.03
C ALA A 18 -20.40 -31.34 30.72
N MET A 19 -19.31 -31.39 29.95
CA MET A 19 -17.95 -31.30 30.50
C MET A 19 -17.73 -29.89 31.08
N ARG A 20 -17.54 -29.80 32.40
CA ARG A 20 -17.16 -28.56 33.09
C ARG A 20 -15.75 -28.15 32.67
N ALA A 21 -15.59 -26.88 32.28
CA ALA A 21 -14.30 -26.26 31.99
C ALA A 21 -13.32 -26.41 33.20
N PRO A 22 -12.01 -26.48 32.95
CA PRO A 22 -11.02 -26.57 34.02
C PRO A 22 -10.98 -25.27 34.83
N VAL A 23 -11.46 -25.35 36.08
CA VAL A 23 -11.41 -24.27 37.07
C VAL A 23 -9.95 -23.94 37.37
N SER A 24 -9.58 -22.66 37.23
CA SER A 24 -8.22 -22.18 37.44
C SER A 24 -7.76 -22.41 38.89
N PRO A 25 -6.45 -22.56 39.15
CA PRO A 25 -5.94 -22.71 40.52
C PRO A 25 -6.37 -21.56 41.45
N PHE A 26 -6.51 -20.35 40.91
CA PHE A 26 -6.98 -19.16 41.63
C PHE A 26 -8.44 -19.29 42.08
N GLU A 27 -9.33 -19.72 41.19
CA GLU A 27 -10.74 -19.96 41.52
C GLU A 27 -10.92 -21.09 42.53
N ARG A 28 -10.05 -22.11 42.51
CA ARG A 28 -10.04 -23.18 43.52
C ARG A 28 -9.64 -22.66 44.89
N VAL A 29 -8.62 -21.79 44.96
CA VAL A 29 -8.19 -21.16 46.21
C VAL A 29 -9.29 -20.23 46.74
N LEU A 30 -9.91 -19.41 45.87
CA LEU A 30 -11.02 -18.54 46.26
C LEU A 30 -12.21 -19.35 46.80
N ALA A 31 -12.62 -20.43 46.12
CA ALA A 31 -13.69 -21.31 46.57
C ALA A 31 -13.36 -21.99 47.91
N LEU A 32 -12.10 -22.41 48.10
CA LEU A 32 -11.63 -22.97 49.37
C LEU A 32 -11.74 -21.94 50.50
N GLN A 33 -11.28 -20.71 50.29
CA GLN A 33 -11.34 -19.64 51.29
C GLN A 33 -12.78 -19.22 51.62
N GLN A 34 -13.68 -19.24 50.62
CA GLN A 34 -15.11 -19.06 50.82
C GLN A 34 -15.71 -20.18 51.69
N SER A 35 -15.38 -21.44 51.38
CA SER A 35 -15.87 -22.61 52.15
C SER A 35 -15.34 -22.67 53.58
N ALA A 36 -14.14 -22.12 53.81
CA ALA A 36 -13.50 -22.05 55.12
C ALA A 36 -13.98 -20.87 55.98
N GLY A 37 -14.87 -20.01 55.47
CA GLY A 37 -15.39 -18.85 56.22
C GLY A 37 -14.38 -17.71 56.42
N ASN A 38 -13.27 -17.71 55.67
CA ASN A 38 -12.22 -16.69 55.77
C ASN A 38 -12.65 -15.42 55.02
N ALA A 39 -13.58 -14.66 55.59
CA ALA A 39 -14.21 -13.50 54.95
C ALA A 39 -13.19 -12.42 54.55
N SER A 40 -12.14 -12.19 55.35
CA SER A 40 -11.08 -11.22 55.05
C SER A 40 -10.21 -11.63 53.85
N VAL A 41 -9.82 -12.90 53.77
CA VAL A 41 -9.03 -13.46 52.66
C VAL A 41 -9.88 -13.55 51.39
N THR A 42 -11.15 -13.92 51.53
CA THR A 42 -12.11 -13.92 50.42
C THR A 42 -12.30 -12.52 49.86
N ALA A 43 -12.45 -11.50 50.70
CA ALA A 43 -12.57 -10.11 50.27
C ALA A 43 -11.29 -9.60 49.59
N MET A 44 -10.12 -9.96 50.10
CA MET A 44 -8.84 -9.62 49.48
C MET A 44 -8.67 -10.29 48.11
N LEU A 45 -8.90 -11.60 48.03
CA LEU A 45 -8.81 -12.36 46.78
C LEU A 45 -9.86 -11.91 45.78
N SER A 46 -11.08 -11.57 46.22
CA SER A 46 -12.12 -11.04 45.33
C SER A 46 -11.78 -9.64 44.80
N ARG A 47 -11.04 -8.81 45.57
CA ARG A 47 -10.50 -7.53 45.08
C ARG A 47 -9.32 -7.71 44.12
N GLN A 48 -8.52 -8.76 44.28
CA GLN A 48 -7.49 -9.15 43.30
C GLN A 48 -8.08 -9.84 42.07
N ALA A 49 -9.25 -10.46 42.21
CA ALA A 49 -10.05 -11.05 41.13
C ALA A 49 -10.93 -10.03 40.41
N ALA A 50 -11.07 -8.81 40.96
CA ALA A 50 -11.74 -7.74 40.26
C ALA A 50 -10.98 -7.57 38.94
N PRO A 51 -11.66 -7.72 37.79
CA PRO A 51 -11.00 -7.51 36.52
C PRO A 51 -10.41 -6.10 36.58
N ALA A 52 -9.10 -5.97 36.32
CA ALA A 52 -8.54 -4.68 35.98
C ALA A 52 -9.50 -4.07 34.96
N GLU A 53 -9.98 -2.85 35.20
CA GLU A 53 -10.89 -2.18 34.26
C GLU A 53 -10.31 -2.36 32.87
N ALA A 54 -11.00 -3.15 32.04
CA ALA A 54 -10.51 -3.45 30.71
C ALA A 54 -10.47 -2.11 30.00
N VAL A 55 -9.27 -1.58 29.79
CA VAL A 55 -9.08 -0.34 29.02
C VAL A 55 -9.78 -0.58 27.70
N ALA A 56 -10.88 0.14 27.49
CA ALA A 56 -11.68 -0.02 26.30
C ALA A 56 -10.77 0.28 25.10
N LEU A 57 -10.74 -0.62 24.13
CA LEU A 57 -9.96 -0.40 22.92
C LEU A 57 -10.42 0.91 22.25
N PRO A 58 -9.50 1.66 21.64
CA PRO A 58 -9.89 2.81 20.82
C PRO A 58 -10.86 2.38 19.71
N THR A 59 -11.61 3.34 19.18
CA THR A 59 -12.54 3.06 18.07
C THR A 59 -11.79 2.51 16.86
N ALA A 60 -12.47 1.75 15.99
CA ALA A 60 -11.86 1.22 14.78
C ALA A 60 -11.27 2.32 13.87
N GLU A 61 -11.89 3.50 13.85
CA GLU A 61 -11.38 4.67 13.11
C GLU A 61 -10.10 5.21 13.72
N GLU A 62 -10.07 5.37 15.04
CA GLU A 62 -8.89 5.81 15.77
C GLU A 62 -7.74 4.81 15.65
N LEU A 63 -8.01 3.51 15.81
CA LEU A 63 -7.02 2.45 15.58
C LEU A 63 -6.48 2.50 14.14
N THR A 64 -7.34 2.69 13.14
CA THR A 64 -6.92 2.78 11.74
C THR A 64 -5.96 3.95 11.54
N THR A 65 -6.30 5.14 12.05
CA THR A 65 -5.48 6.34 11.93
C THR A 65 -4.14 6.16 12.63
N ARG A 66 -4.16 5.69 13.90
CA ARG A 66 -2.95 5.47 14.69
C ARG A 66 -2.03 4.42 14.06
N ILE A 67 -2.57 3.28 13.64
CA ILE A 67 -1.78 2.22 13.00
C ILE A 67 -1.21 2.68 11.66
N SER A 68 -2.00 3.36 10.82
CA SER A 68 -1.51 3.90 9.54
C SER A 68 -0.39 4.93 9.75
N ASN A 69 -0.51 5.78 10.77
CA ASN A 69 0.53 6.73 11.14
C ASN A 69 1.81 6.03 11.62
N CYS A 70 1.71 5.02 12.49
CA CYS A 70 2.87 4.26 12.94
C CYS A 70 3.56 3.48 11.81
N ILE A 71 2.79 2.89 10.90
CA ILE A 71 3.31 2.29 9.67
C ILE A 71 4.05 3.36 8.86
N GLY A 72 3.43 4.52 8.64
CA GLY A 72 4.06 5.61 7.90
C GLY A 72 5.37 6.10 8.52
N VAL A 73 5.42 6.27 9.84
CA VAL A 73 6.65 6.59 10.58
C VAL A 73 7.69 5.49 10.39
N TRP A 74 7.32 4.22 10.54
CA TRP A 74 8.26 3.11 10.38
C TRP A 74 8.82 2.99 8.95
N GLU A 75 8.01 3.25 7.94
CA GLU A 75 8.42 3.13 6.54
C GLU A 75 9.24 4.33 6.05
N THR A 76 8.93 5.53 6.55
CA THR A 76 9.42 6.77 5.92
C THR A 76 10.21 7.69 6.85
N ASN A 77 10.16 7.45 8.16
CA ASN A 77 10.82 8.30 9.15
C ASN A 77 11.12 7.54 10.46
N ARG A 78 11.86 6.42 10.38
CA ARG A 78 12.13 5.54 11.54
C ARG A 78 12.68 6.35 12.72
N GLY A 79 11.97 6.30 13.84
CA GLY A 79 12.32 7.01 15.07
C GLY A 79 11.81 8.45 15.16
N GLY A 80 11.21 9.01 14.10
CA GLY A 80 10.56 10.32 14.10
C GLY A 80 9.10 10.28 14.57
N ASP A 81 8.45 11.44 14.63
CA ASP A 81 7.10 11.56 15.23
C ASP A 81 5.94 11.60 14.22
N ALA A 82 6.27 11.74 12.94
CA ALA A 82 5.30 11.76 11.85
C ALA A 82 5.89 11.12 10.58
N PRO A 83 5.05 10.57 9.70
CA PRO A 83 5.49 10.10 8.38
C PRO A 83 6.20 11.21 7.60
N SER A 84 7.21 10.84 6.82
CA SER A 84 7.94 11.74 5.92
C SER A 84 8.13 11.11 4.53
N PRO A 85 7.04 10.70 3.85
CA PRO A 85 7.14 10.10 2.54
C PRO A 85 7.73 11.09 1.53
N ARG A 86 8.45 10.55 0.55
CA ARG A 86 9.04 11.30 -0.56
C ARG A 86 8.64 10.65 -1.88
N GLU A 87 8.49 11.49 -2.89
CA GLU A 87 8.40 11.01 -4.28
C GLU A 87 9.67 10.24 -4.67
N SER A 88 9.62 9.55 -5.81
CA SER A 88 10.83 8.95 -6.38
C SER A 88 11.93 9.99 -6.51
N SER A 89 13.14 9.60 -6.12
CA SER A 89 14.33 10.42 -6.24
C SER A 89 14.86 10.49 -7.67
N LEU A 90 14.46 9.57 -8.54
CA LEU A 90 14.94 9.54 -9.92
C LEU A 90 14.23 10.60 -10.77
N ASP A 91 14.98 11.22 -11.66
CA ASP A 91 14.44 12.06 -12.71
C ASP A 91 13.92 11.18 -13.84
N THR A 92 12.91 11.66 -14.56
CA THR A 92 12.32 10.94 -15.68
C THR A 92 12.29 11.83 -16.91
N VAL A 93 12.28 11.21 -18.10
CA VAL A 93 12.22 11.94 -19.37
C VAL A 93 10.89 12.68 -19.56
N ALA A 94 9.86 12.32 -18.79
CA ALA A 94 8.56 12.99 -18.80
C ALA A 94 8.55 14.30 -17.99
N GLY A 95 9.64 14.61 -17.26
CA GLY A 95 9.73 15.81 -16.42
C GLY A 95 8.93 15.76 -15.12
N VAL A 96 8.25 14.65 -14.82
CA VAL A 96 7.49 14.42 -13.57
C VAL A 96 8.01 13.20 -12.81
N LYS A 97 7.81 13.16 -11.49
CA LYS A 97 8.25 12.01 -10.67
C LYS A 97 7.33 10.81 -10.86
N ALA A 98 7.91 9.60 -10.89
CA ALA A 98 7.19 8.35 -11.13
C ALA A 98 6.16 8.00 -10.04
N SER A 99 6.45 8.37 -8.79
CA SER A 99 5.62 8.11 -7.62
C SER A 99 5.28 9.39 -6.87
N MET A 100 4.16 9.34 -6.16
CA MET A 100 3.67 10.38 -5.27
C MET A 100 4.30 10.22 -3.88
N ALA A 101 4.34 11.30 -3.10
CA ALA A 101 4.84 11.32 -1.73
C ALA A 101 3.83 10.68 -0.75
N SER A 102 3.58 9.38 -0.94
CA SER A 102 2.81 8.53 -0.04
C SER A 102 3.70 7.48 0.61
N ILE A 103 3.28 6.89 1.71
CA ILE A 103 4.06 5.85 2.41
C ILE A 103 4.29 4.60 1.56
N GLU A 104 3.42 4.35 0.59
CA GLU A 104 3.51 3.22 -0.35
C GLU A 104 4.26 3.60 -1.65
N GLN A 105 4.78 4.83 -1.75
CA GLN A 105 5.32 5.40 -2.98
C GLN A 105 4.43 5.14 -4.20
N ALA A 106 3.13 5.40 -4.03
CA ALA A 106 2.08 5.16 -5.02
C ALA A 106 2.41 5.72 -6.40
N THR A 107 2.29 4.89 -7.43
CA THR A 107 2.23 5.34 -8.82
C THR A 107 0.81 5.80 -9.16
N MET A 108 0.65 6.60 -10.22
CA MET A 108 -0.67 7.05 -10.69
C MET A 108 -1.67 5.89 -10.91
N PRO A 109 -1.33 4.77 -11.59
CA PRO A 109 -2.25 3.63 -11.71
C PRO A 109 -2.73 3.08 -10.35
N TYR A 110 -1.82 2.98 -9.38
CA TYR A 110 -2.16 2.47 -8.04
C TYR A 110 -3.12 3.41 -7.31
N ALA A 111 -2.81 4.71 -7.30
CA ALA A 111 -3.65 5.72 -6.66
C ALA A 111 -5.07 5.75 -7.26
N LEU A 112 -5.17 5.67 -8.60
CA LEU A 112 -6.46 5.62 -9.29
C LEU A 112 -7.27 4.37 -8.97
N ASP A 113 -6.64 3.19 -8.89
CA ASP A 113 -7.33 1.96 -8.50
C ASP A 113 -7.89 2.05 -7.07
N ALA A 114 -7.11 2.59 -6.13
CA ALA A 114 -7.57 2.85 -4.76
C ALA A 114 -8.75 3.84 -4.74
N LEU A 115 -8.64 4.97 -5.44
CA LEU A 115 -9.69 5.98 -5.57
C LEU A 115 -10.96 5.42 -6.21
N ARG A 116 -10.83 4.52 -7.18
CA ARG A 116 -11.97 3.86 -7.82
C ARG A 116 -12.76 3.01 -6.83
N ARG A 117 -12.06 2.29 -5.95
CA ARG A 117 -12.66 1.36 -4.97
C ARG A 117 -13.24 2.07 -3.74
N HIS A 118 -12.71 3.23 -3.36
CA HIS A 118 -13.04 3.86 -2.08
C HIS A 118 -13.57 5.28 -2.24
N THR A 119 -14.88 5.46 -2.03
CA THR A 119 -15.54 6.78 -2.07
C THR A 119 -14.97 7.76 -1.05
N SER A 120 -14.57 7.27 0.13
CA SER A 120 -13.95 8.10 1.18
C SER A 120 -12.66 8.77 0.71
N LEU A 121 -11.83 8.08 -0.10
CA LEU A 121 -10.61 8.67 -0.66
C LEU A 121 -10.92 9.77 -1.67
N ARG A 122 -11.94 9.57 -2.51
CA ARG A 122 -12.35 10.57 -3.50
C ARG A 122 -12.86 11.85 -2.87
N ALA A 123 -13.49 11.75 -1.70
CA ALA A 123 -13.98 12.88 -0.92
C ALA A 123 -12.87 13.74 -0.29
N LEU A 124 -11.62 13.28 -0.29
CA LEU A 124 -10.47 14.05 0.24
C LEU A 124 -9.93 15.08 -0.78
N ALA A 125 -10.36 15.02 -2.04
CA ALA A 125 -10.01 16.02 -3.05
C ALA A 125 -10.98 17.21 -3.00
N GLU A 126 -10.50 18.39 -3.43
CA GLU A 126 -11.32 19.60 -3.56
C GLU A 126 -11.25 20.16 -4.99
N PRO A 127 -12.36 20.18 -5.75
CA PRO A 127 -13.61 19.48 -5.46
C PRO A 127 -13.42 17.95 -5.48
N PRO A 128 -14.32 17.17 -4.83
CA PRO A 128 -14.24 15.72 -4.78
C PRO A 128 -14.09 15.08 -6.16
N LEU A 129 -13.29 14.03 -6.24
CA LEU A 129 -13.10 13.28 -7.49
C LEU A 129 -14.35 12.44 -7.80
N THR A 130 -14.88 12.58 -9.00
CA THR A 130 -16.01 11.76 -9.48
C THR A 130 -15.52 10.38 -9.94
N ARG A 131 -16.43 9.41 -10.04
CA ARG A 131 -16.06 8.08 -10.54
C ARG A 131 -15.70 8.12 -12.02
N GLU A 132 -16.38 8.97 -12.77
CA GLU A 132 -16.21 9.20 -14.19
C GLU A 132 -14.83 9.79 -14.49
N GLU A 133 -14.36 10.77 -13.70
CA GLU A 133 -13.00 11.30 -13.81
C GLU A 133 -11.94 10.22 -13.56
N ILE A 134 -12.14 9.36 -12.55
CA ILE A 134 -11.21 8.26 -12.24
C ILE A 134 -11.19 7.22 -13.35
N ASP A 135 -12.35 6.80 -13.87
CA ASP A 135 -12.43 5.84 -14.96
C ASP A 135 -11.79 6.42 -16.25
N ALA A 136 -11.98 7.70 -16.55
CA ALA A 136 -11.32 8.39 -17.66
C ALA A 136 -9.79 8.48 -17.47
N ALA A 137 -9.32 8.78 -16.26
CA ALA A 137 -7.89 8.81 -15.93
C ALA A 137 -7.24 7.42 -16.08
N LEU A 138 -7.94 6.36 -15.65
CA LEU A 138 -7.47 4.99 -15.82
C LEU A 138 -7.31 4.62 -17.30
N LEU A 139 -8.24 5.03 -18.17
CA LEU A 139 -8.10 4.80 -19.62
C LEU A 139 -6.84 5.47 -20.18
N ARG A 140 -6.52 6.71 -19.78
CA ARG A 140 -5.29 7.39 -20.20
C ARG A 140 -4.05 6.62 -19.75
N VAL A 141 -4.00 6.24 -18.47
CA VAL A 141 -2.89 5.47 -17.88
C VAL A 141 -2.70 4.11 -18.55
N GLN A 142 -3.80 3.45 -18.95
CA GLN A 142 -3.79 2.17 -19.66
C GLN A 142 -3.36 2.32 -21.13
N GLY A 143 -3.57 3.48 -21.75
CA GLY A 143 -3.14 3.76 -23.12
C GLY A 143 -1.63 4.04 -23.27
N VAL A 144 -0.95 4.46 -22.19
CA VAL A 144 0.48 4.79 -22.24
C VAL A 144 1.38 3.58 -22.56
N PRO A 145 1.25 2.39 -21.94
CA PRO A 145 2.12 1.25 -22.29
C PRO A 145 2.00 0.80 -23.75
N PRO A 146 0.80 0.66 -24.36
CA PRO A 146 0.67 0.43 -25.79
C PRO A 146 1.34 1.50 -26.67
N LEU A 147 1.18 2.78 -26.33
CA LEU A 147 1.83 3.88 -27.06
C LEU A 147 3.35 3.76 -27.01
N LEU A 148 3.93 3.53 -25.83
CA LEU A 148 5.38 3.33 -25.67
C LEU A 148 5.89 2.12 -26.46
N SER A 149 5.11 1.03 -26.47
CA SER A 149 5.44 -0.16 -27.27
C SER A 149 5.42 0.13 -28.77
N ALA A 150 4.41 0.88 -29.25
CA ALA A 150 4.29 1.27 -30.65
C ALA A 150 5.43 2.20 -31.09
N ILE A 151 5.80 3.17 -30.26
CA ILE A 151 6.93 4.08 -30.50
C ILE A 151 8.25 3.28 -30.57
N ASN A 152 8.47 2.34 -29.65
CA ASN A 152 9.67 1.51 -29.69
C ASN A 152 9.75 0.68 -30.97
N ALA A 153 8.64 0.08 -31.40
CA ALA A 153 8.58 -0.67 -32.66
C ALA A 153 8.80 0.23 -33.88
N ALA A 154 8.19 1.41 -33.92
CA ALA A 154 8.34 2.37 -35.00
C ALA A 154 9.78 2.91 -35.11
N SER A 155 10.39 3.24 -33.97
CA SER A 155 11.80 3.66 -33.90
C SER A 155 12.75 2.56 -34.39
N ALA A 156 12.52 1.31 -33.99
CA ALA A 156 13.29 0.16 -34.48
C ALA A 156 13.11 -0.07 -36.00
N ALA A 157 11.96 0.32 -36.56
CA ALA A 157 11.69 0.29 -38.00
C ALA A 157 12.21 1.53 -38.76
N GLY A 158 12.87 2.49 -38.07
CA GLY A 158 13.39 3.71 -38.67
C GLY A 158 12.33 4.78 -38.99
N THR A 159 11.12 4.65 -38.43
CA THR A 159 10.06 5.67 -38.58
C THR A 159 10.43 6.92 -37.79
N THR A 160 10.23 8.10 -38.37
CA THR A 160 10.47 9.36 -37.67
C THR A 160 9.33 9.67 -36.68
N ALA A 161 9.60 10.51 -35.68
CA ALA A 161 8.56 10.91 -34.74
C ALA A 161 7.40 11.64 -35.45
N ASP A 162 7.70 12.51 -36.43
CA ASP A 162 6.66 13.26 -37.16
C ASP A 162 5.82 12.36 -38.06
N ASP A 163 6.41 11.36 -38.72
CA ASP A 163 5.64 10.35 -39.47
C ASP A 163 4.76 9.50 -38.55
N PHE A 164 5.30 9.07 -37.41
CA PHE A 164 4.51 8.34 -36.41
C PHE A 164 3.35 9.18 -35.89
N ILE A 165 3.60 10.45 -35.56
CA ILE A 165 2.55 11.38 -35.11
C ILE A 165 1.48 11.52 -36.19
N ARG A 166 1.85 11.72 -37.46
CA ARG A 166 0.89 11.82 -38.56
C ARG A 166 0.03 10.56 -38.70
N ASP A 167 0.64 9.39 -38.63
CA ASP A 167 0.01 8.13 -39.03
C ASP A 167 -0.64 7.35 -37.86
N GLN A 168 -0.28 7.65 -36.60
CA GLN A 168 -0.70 6.89 -35.41
C GLN A 168 -1.53 7.72 -34.41
N GLN A 169 -2.24 8.74 -34.88
CA GLN A 169 -3.12 9.58 -34.04
C GLN A 169 -4.14 8.79 -33.21
N ALA A 170 -4.61 7.65 -33.72
CA ALA A 170 -5.56 6.79 -32.99
C ALA A 170 -4.96 6.16 -31.73
N VAL A 171 -3.64 5.96 -31.68
CA VAL A 171 -2.92 5.43 -30.50
C VAL A 171 -2.51 6.56 -29.55
N ILE A 172 -2.22 7.75 -30.08
CA ILE A 172 -1.80 8.92 -29.30
C ILE A 172 -2.99 9.55 -28.57
N THR A 173 -4.06 9.86 -29.29
CA THR A 173 -5.24 10.62 -28.81
C THR A 173 -5.80 10.11 -27.47
N PRO A 174 -6.01 8.79 -27.26
CA PRO A 174 -6.57 8.29 -26.01
C PRO A 174 -5.71 8.54 -24.76
N THR A 175 -4.41 8.78 -24.92
CA THR A 175 -3.50 9.08 -23.80
C THR A 175 -3.61 10.54 -23.35
N GLY A 176 -4.09 11.43 -24.21
CA GLY A 176 -4.08 12.88 -23.99
C GLY A 176 -2.68 13.51 -24.00
N LEU A 177 -1.65 12.77 -24.40
CA LEU A 177 -0.30 13.29 -24.61
C LEU A 177 -0.21 13.97 -25.99
N GLY A 178 0.42 15.15 -26.03
CA GLY A 178 0.64 15.92 -27.26
C GLY A 178 1.86 15.49 -28.07
N ASP A 179 2.01 16.08 -29.25
CA ASP A 179 3.07 15.77 -30.22
C ASP A 179 4.48 15.96 -29.63
N GLU A 180 4.70 16.99 -28.81
CA GLU A 180 5.96 17.22 -28.11
C GLU A 180 6.33 16.06 -27.16
N HIS A 181 5.34 15.47 -26.49
CA HIS A 181 5.57 14.31 -25.63
C HIS A 181 5.96 13.09 -26.45
N VAL A 182 5.32 12.87 -27.60
CA VAL A 182 5.65 11.76 -28.51
C VAL A 182 7.06 11.93 -29.07
N ARG A 183 7.48 13.14 -29.47
CA ARG A 183 8.86 13.41 -29.89
C ARG A 183 9.87 13.10 -28.78
N THR A 184 9.58 13.50 -27.55
CA THR A 184 10.42 13.16 -26.39
C THR A 184 10.48 11.66 -26.14
N MET A 185 9.35 10.93 -26.30
CA MET A 185 9.34 9.47 -26.20
C MET A 185 10.23 8.80 -27.26
N PHE A 186 10.25 9.30 -28.50
CA PHE A 186 11.17 8.81 -29.53
C PHE A 186 12.63 9.05 -29.14
N SER A 187 12.98 10.26 -28.68
CA SER A 187 14.32 10.56 -28.17
C SER A 187 14.69 9.67 -26.98
N ALA A 188 13.72 9.36 -26.12
CA ALA A 188 13.92 8.49 -24.96
C ALA A 188 14.22 7.03 -25.35
N VAL A 189 13.73 6.54 -26.50
CA VAL A 189 14.13 5.22 -27.04
C VAL A 189 15.63 5.22 -27.35
N THR A 190 16.13 6.27 -28.01
CA THR A 190 17.58 6.42 -28.30
C THR A 190 18.40 6.48 -27.02
N LEU A 191 18.01 7.32 -26.07
CA LEU A 191 18.69 7.42 -24.77
C LEU A 191 18.68 6.08 -24.02
N LYS A 192 17.58 5.32 -24.08
CA LYS A 192 17.51 3.99 -23.47
C LYS A 192 18.51 3.02 -24.11
N GLY A 193 18.68 3.05 -25.43
CA GLY A 193 19.71 2.27 -26.13
C GLY A 193 21.13 2.64 -25.68
N THR A 194 21.41 3.93 -25.47
CA THR A 194 22.67 4.40 -24.90
C THR A 194 22.87 3.88 -23.47
N ILE A 195 21.85 3.97 -22.61
CA ILE A 195 21.90 3.47 -21.23
C ILE A 195 22.17 1.95 -21.20
N ASP A 196 21.52 1.17 -22.05
CA ASP A 196 21.73 -0.28 -22.13
C ASP A 196 23.13 -0.64 -22.62
N THR A 197 23.64 0.11 -23.60
CA THR A 197 25.03 -0.01 -24.06
C THR A 197 25.99 0.27 -22.92
N LYS A 198 25.79 1.38 -22.18
CA LYS A 198 26.60 1.74 -21.00
C LYS A 198 26.49 0.72 -19.87
N HIS A 199 25.33 0.09 -19.68
CA HIS A 199 25.15 -1.02 -18.74
C HIS A 199 25.99 -2.23 -19.15
N GLY A 200 26.01 -2.58 -20.44
CA GLY A 200 26.83 -3.67 -20.98
C GLY A 200 28.34 -3.43 -20.88
N GLU A 201 28.78 -2.17 -20.86
CA GLU A 201 30.18 -1.77 -20.65
C GLU A 201 30.62 -1.85 -19.17
N LEU A 202 29.70 -2.08 -18.23
CA LEU A 202 30.05 -2.18 -16.82
C LEU A 202 30.94 -3.40 -16.57
N GLY A 203 32.03 -3.18 -15.83
CA GLY A 203 33.01 -4.21 -15.52
C GLY A 203 33.87 -3.80 -14.33
N LYS A 204 35.05 -4.41 -14.18
CA LYS A 204 35.96 -4.09 -13.06
C LYS A 204 36.51 -2.65 -13.12
N THR A 205 36.56 -2.06 -14.30
CA THR A 205 37.26 -0.78 -14.55
C THR A 205 36.34 0.42 -14.73
N LYS A 206 35.03 0.21 -14.93
CA LYS A 206 34.07 1.27 -15.23
C LYS A 206 32.91 1.23 -14.26
N THR A 207 32.78 2.30 -13.47
CA THR A 207 31.66 2.46 -12.54
C THR A 207 30.43 3.00 -13.28
N PRO A 208 29.20 2.76 -12.76
CA PRO A 208 27.98 3.32 -13.35
C PRO A 208 27.98 4.85 -13.44
N LYS A 209 28.64 5.52 -12.48
CA LYS A 209 28.75 6.99 -12.47
C LYS A 209 29.62 7.48 -13.62
N GLN A 210 30.80 6.88 -13.83
CA GLN A 210 31.66 7.23 -14.95
C GLN A 210 30.96 7.01 -16.29
N ALA A 211 30.25 5.87 -16.42
CA ALA A 211 29.47 5.58 -17.63
C ALA A 211 28.33 6.60 -17.87
N ALA A 212 27.70 7.11 -16.81
CA ALA A 212 26.70 8.17 -16.89
C ALA A 212 27.29 9.53 -17.31
N GLU A 213 28.47 9.88 -16.79
CA GLU A 213 29.18 11.13 -17.10
C GLU A 213 29.63 11.21 -18.57
N GLU A 214 29.86 10.05 -19.21
CA GLU A 214 30.17 9.96 -20.64
C GLU A 214 28.98 10.29 -21.56
N ILE A 215 27.74 10.27 -21.07
CA ILE A 215 26.57 10.66 -21.88
C ILE A 215 26.54 12.19 -21.97
N PRO A 216 26.62 12.81 -23.17
CA PRO A 216 26.60 14.26 -23.31
C PRO A 216 25.33 14.88 -22.72
N GLU A 217 25.43 16.07 -22.11
CA GLU A 217 24.31 16.72 -21.42
C GLU A 217 23.08 16.94 -22.31
N GLY A 218 23.30 17.35 -23.57
CA GLY A 218 22.23 17.54 -24.56
C GLY A 218 21.43 16.26 -24.88
N ASP A 219 22.02 15.09 -24.66
CA ASP A 219 21.40 13.80 -24.96
C ASP A 219 20.65 13.22 -23.75
N ARG A 220 20.76 13.84 -22.56
CA ARG A 220 20.22 13.28 -21.32
C ARG A 220 18.72 13.48 -21.15
N LEU A 221 18.08 14.31 -21.98
CA LEU A 221 16.65 14.61 -21.90
C LEU A 221 16.23 15.10 -20.50
N GLY A 222 17.05 15.97 -19.89
CA GLY A 222 16.81 16.51 -18.55
C GLY A 222 17.18 15.58 -17.40
N LEU A 223 17.68 14.37 -17.66
CA LEU A 223 18.12 13.46 -16.60
C LEU A 223 19.47 13.89 -16.00
N GLY A 224 19.52 14.03 -14.67
CA GLY A 224 20.77 14.22 -13.95
C GLY A 224 21.68 12.99 -13.95
N VAL A 225 22.98 13.20 -13.71
CA VAL A 225 23.98 12.11 -13.61
C VAL A 225 23.58 11.07 -12.56
N GLY A 226 22.97 11.49 -11.44
CA GLY A 226 22.50 10.57 -10.39
C GLY A 226 21.42 9.60 -10.89
N SER A 227 20.45 10.12 -11.64
CA SER A 227 19.37 9.32 -12.24
C SER A 227 19.91 8.38 -13.32
N LEU A 228 20.78 8.87 -14.20
CA LEU A 228 21.47 8.04 -15.21
C LEU A 228 22.33 6.94 -14.57
N THR A 229 23.06 7.25 -13.50
CA THR A 229 23.84 6.27 -12.72
C THR A 229 22.93 5.14 -12.22
N SER A 230 21.73 5.48 -11.74
CA SER A 230 20.74 4.50 -11.28
C SER A 230 20.23 3.63 -12.42
N TYR A 231 19.86 4.23 -13.56
CA TYR A 231 19.35 3.50 -14.73
C TYR A 231 20.39 2.61 -15.39
N ILE A 232 21.65 3.07 -15.49
CA ILE A 232 22.77 2.27 -16.01
C ILE A 232 23.10 1.13 -15.05
N ARG A 233 23.12 1.36 -13.74
CA ARG A 233 23.38 0.29 -12.76
C ARG A 233 22.30 -0.78 -12.78
N THR A 234 21.03 -0.35 -12.82
CA THR A 234 19.86 -1.23 -12.74
C THR A 234 18.87 -0.86 -13.84
N PRO A 235 18.98 -1.46 -15.05
CA PRO A 235 18.12 -1.12 -16.19
C PRO A 235 16.61 -1.25 -15.93
N LYS A 236 16.22 -2.13 -15.00
CA LYS A 236 14.81 -2.28 -14.57
C LYS A 236 14.23 -0.98 -13.99
N ASN A 237 15.06 -0.10 -13.42
CA ASN A 237 14.62 1.20 -12.89
C ASN A 237 14.07 2.10 -14.00
N TRP A 238 14.40 1.87 -15.27
CA TRP A 238 13.81 2.60 -16.39
C TRP A 238 12.28 2.50 -16.46
N GLY A 239 11.69 1.48 -15.81
CA GLY A 239 10.24 1.37 -15.62
C GLY A 239 9.61 2.58 -14.93
N GLU A 240 10.37 3.38 -14.19
CA GLU A 240 9.91 4.66 -13.64
C GLU A 240 9.51 5.67 -14.71
N ASN A 241 10.15 5.67 -15.88
CA ASN A 241 9.76 6.54 -16.99
C ASN A 241 8.34 6.20 -17.47
N ARG A 242 7.97 4.92 -17.53
CA ARG A 242 6.59 4.52 -17.85
C ARG A 242 5.60 5.07 -16.82
N ALA A 243 5.91 4.93 -15.53
CA ALA A 243 5.04 5.43 -14.46
C ALA A 243 4.91 6.96 -14.50
N ALA A 244 6.00 7.67 -14.83
CA ALA A 244 5.96 9.12 -15.00
C ALA A 244 5.14 9.56 -16.21
N TRP A 245 5.24 8.87 -17.36
CA TRP A 245 4.36 9.14 -18.51
C TRP A 245 2.88 8.90 -18.17
N GLN A 246 2.58 7.84 -17.40
CA GLN A 246 1.23 7.58 -16.90
C GLN A 246 0.73 8.69 -15.98
N ARG A 247 1.59 9.21 -15.10
CA ARG A 247 1.28 10.37 -14.25
C ARG A 247 1.01 11.61 -15.08
N LEU A 248 1.91 11.95 -16.01
CA LEU A 248 1.78 13.12 -16.88
C LEU A 248 0.48 13.08 -17.71
N ALA A 249 0.10 11.91 -18.26
CA ALA A 249 -1.13 11.75 -19.02
C ALA A 249 -2.39 12.16 -18.22
N VAL A 250 -2.38 11.95 -16.90
CA VAL A 250 -3.47 12.33 -15.99
C VAL A 250 -3.31 13.78 -15.51
N ASP A 251 -2.08 14.26 -15.30
CA ASP A 251 -1.83 15.66 -14.97
C ASP A 251 -2.31 16.61 -16.09
N LEU A 252 -2.27 16.16 -17.33
CA LEU A 252 -2.81 16.88 -18.51
C LEU A 252 -4.33 16.73 -18.69
N MET A 253 -5.06 16.10 -17.77
CA MET A 253 -6.52 16.08 -17.84
C MET A 253 -7.12 17.43 -17.42
N PRO A 254 -8.23 17.84 -18.06
CA PRO A 254 -8.96 19.04 -17.63
C PRO A 254 -9.46 18.89 -16.19
N GLY A 255 -9.68 20.02 -15.51
CA GLY A 255 -10.16 20.02 -14.12
C GLY A 255 -9.10 19.57 -13.10
N ASN A 256 -7.82 19.62 -13.45
CA ASN A 256 -6.70 19.34 -12.54
C ASN A 256 -6.80 17.96 -11.85
N VAL A 257 -7.27 16.94 -12.57
CA VAL A 257 -7.49 15.59 -12.00
C VAL A 257 -6.20 15.03 -11.40
N GLY A 258 -5.08 15.09 -12.11
CA GLY A 258 -3.80 14.58 -11.61
C GLY A 258 -3.32 15.26 -10.33
N ALA A 259 -3.44 16.59 -10.25
CA ALA A 259 -3.13 17.35 -9.03
C ALA A 259 -4.03 16.95 -7.86
N ARG A 260 -5.35 16.79 -8.09
CA ARG A 260 -6.29 16.35 -7.06
C ARG A 260 -6.00 14.93 -6.58
N VAL A 261 -5.64 14.01 -7.48
CA VAL A 261 -5.19 12.66 -7.10
C VAL A 261 -3.94 12.75 -6.22
N ASN A 262 -2.97 13.60 -6.58
CA ASN A 262 -1.76 13.81 -5.78
C ASN A 262 -2.06 14.42 -4.40
N THR A 263 -3.03 15.33 -4.30
CA THR A 263 -3.51 15.86 -3.01
C THR A 263 -4.06 14.74 -2.13
N VAL A 264 -4.89 13.84 -2.68
CA VAL A 264 -5.37 12.68 -1.91
C VAL A 264 -4.22 11.79 -1.48
N ALA A 265 -3.29 11.47 -2.38
CA ALA A 265 -2.17 10.59 -2.09
C ALA A 265 -1.22 11.12 -1.00
N THR A 266 -1.08 12.44 -0.89
CA THR A 266 -0.23 13.11 0.11
C THR A 266 -0.99 13.52 1.37
N SER A 267 -2.31 13.39 1.40
CA SER A 267 -3.13 13.71 2.58
C SER A 267 -2.83 12.78 3.77
N SER A 268 -3.12 13.26 4.97
CA SER A 268 -2.83 12.56 6.24
C SER A 268 -1.35 12.12 6.36
N GLY A 269 -0.43 13.00 6.00
CA GLY A 269 1.01 12.71 5.97
C GLY A 269 1.39 11.62 4.95
N GLY A 270 0.61 11.46 3.88
CA GLY A 270 0.79 10.45 2.85
C GLY A 270 0.34 9.04 3.22
N THR A 271 -0.49 8.90 4.26
CA THR A 271 -1.04 7.60 4.71
C THR A 271 -2.44 7.31 4.16
N ALA A 272 -3.09 8.29 3.52
CA ALA A 272 -4.49 8.17 3.13
C ALA A 272 -4.79 6.96 2.24
N LEU A 273 -3.93 6.66 1.24
CA LEU A 273 -4.11 5.51 0.34
C LEU A 273 -4.04 4.15 1.07
N ALA A 274 -3.25 4.05 2.14
CA ALA A 274 -3.16 2.85 2.96
C ALA A 274 -4.36 2.68 3.91
N GLY A 275 -5.03 3.78 4.25
CA GLY A 275 -6.12 3.83 5.23
C GLY A 275 -7.21 2.76 5.03
N PRO A 276 -7.81 2.60 3.84
CA PRO A 276 -8.84 1.59 3.60
C PRO A 276 -8.37 0.15 3.82
N VAL A 277 -7.13 -0.18 3.45
CA VAL A 277 -6.56 -1.52 3.64
C VAL A 277 -6.28 -1.77 5.12
N VAL A 278 -5.70 -0.80 5.82
CA VAL A 278 -5.49 -0.86 7.27
C VAL A 278 -6.84 -1.00 7.98
N ARG A 279 -7.86 -0.25 7.57
CA ARG A 279 -9.20 -0.31 8.15
C ARG A 279 -9.81 -1.70 8.05
N ALA A 280 -9.78 -2.30 6.86
CA ALA A 280 -10.31 -3.66 6.66
C ALA A 280 -9.61 -4.69 7.56
N ARG A 281 -8.29 -4.54 7.78
CA ARG A 281 -7.53 -5.41 8.69
C ARG A 281 -7.87 -5.17 10.16
N VAL A 282 -8.06 -3.91 10.56
CA VAL A 282 -8.53 -3.55 11.91
C VAL A 282 -9.89 -4.16 12.18
N ASP A 283 -10.86 -3.95 11.29
CA ASP A 283 -12.22 -4.51 11.42
C ASP A 283 -12.16 -6.05 11.53
N ALA A 284 -11.31 -6.71 10.74
CA ALA A 284 -11.11 -8.16 10.81
C ALA A 284 -10.50 -8.63 12.14
N GLN A 285 -9.62 -7.87 12.77
CA GLN A 285 -9.10 -8.19 14.11
C GLN A 285 -10.16 -7.97 15.19
N LEU A 286 -10.91 -6.86 15.12
CA LEU A 286 -11.95 -6.53 16.09
C LEU A 286 -13.11 -7.54 16.07
N ALA A 287 -13.36 -8.20 14.94
CA ALA A 287 -14.39 -9.23 14.81
C ALA A 287 -14.03 -10.59 15.46
N LYS A 288 -12.80 -10.79 15.95
CA LYS A 288 -12.37 -12.06 16.57
C LYS A 288 -13.00 -12.25 17.96
N THR A 289 -13.20 -13.51 18.36
CA THR A 289 -13.69 -13.88 19.69
C THR A 289 -12.78 -14.96 20.31
N PRO A 290 -12.16 -14.71 21.49
CA PRO A 290 -12.18 -13.44 22.22
C PRO A 290 -11.50 -12.32 21.41
N GLN A 291 -11.90 -11.07 21.69
CA GLN A 291 -11.29 -9.91 21.04
C GLN A 291 -9.80 -9.82 21.44
N PRO A 292 -8.88 -9.56 20.48
CA PRO A 292 -7.46 -9.41 20.80
C PRO A 292 -7.22 -8.18 21.67
N THR A 293 -6.10 -8.19 22.40
CA THR A 293 -5.59 -6.98 23.07
C THR A 293 -5.16 -5.94 22.03
N GLU A 294 -5.03 -4.68 22.44
CA GLU A 294 -4.58 -3.60 21.55
C GLU A 294 -3.21 -3.93 20.92
N GLN A 295 -2.25 -4.39 21.73
CA GLN A 295 -0.95 -4.85 21.25
C GLN A 295 -1.09 -5.92 20.17
N ALA A 296 -1.81 -7.02 20.47
CA ALA A 296 -1.95 -8.12 19.53
C ALA A 296 -2.65 -7.69 18.24
N LEU A 297 -3.59 -6.75 18.32
CA LEU A 297 -4.27 -6.16 17.17
C LEU A 297 -3.30 -5.33 16.33
N VAL A 298 -2.57 -4.38 16.93
CA VAL A 298 -1.62 -3.51 16.22
C VAL A 298 -0.53 -4.35 15.56
N GLU A 299 0.08 -5.29 16.29
CA GLU A 299 1.10 -6.18 15.74
C GLU A 299 0.57 -7.01 14.57
N ALA A 300 -0.64 -7.57 14.69
CA ALA A 300 -1.23 -8.39 13.63
C ALA A 300 -1.60 -7.57 12.38
N VAL A 301 -2.19 -6.39 12.55
CA VAL A 301 -2.54 -5.50 11.43
C VAL A 301 -1.29 -5.02 10.72
N ALA A 302 -0.28 -4.59 11.47
CA ALA A 302 1.00 -4.15 10.92
C ALA A 302 1.73 -5.27 10.20
N GLN A 303 1.86 -6.47 10.80
CA GLN A 303 2.53 -7.59 10.14
C GLN A 303 1.84 -8.02 8.84
N GLN A 304 0.51 -7.91 8.76
CA GLN A 304 -0.23 -8.13 7.51
C GLN A 304 0.05 -7.05 6.46
N ASN A 305 0.49 -5.85 6.86
CA ASN A 305 0.88 -4.78 5.95
C ASN A 305 2.22 -5.08 5.26
N ASN A 306 3.18 -5.60 6.01
CA ASN A 306 4.47 -6.02 5.47
C ASN A 306 4.83 -7.42 5.98
N PRO A 307 4.29 -8.49 5.35
CA PRO A 307 4.52 -9.86 5.79
C PRO A 307 5.96 -10.35 5.56
N ASN A 308 6.75 -9.62 4.76
CA ASN A 308 8.10 -10.02 4.37
C ASN A 308 9.18 -9.48 5.33
N GLU A 309 8.87 -8.47 6.15
CA GLU A 309 9.78 -7.98 7.18
C GLU A 309 9.53 -8.74 8.50
N THR A 310 10.53 -9.52 8.91
CA THR A 310 10.49 -10.25 10.18
C THR A 310 10.39 -9.27 11.36
N GLY A 311 9.42 -9.48 12.24
CA GLY A 311 9.23 -8.65 13.43
C GLY A 311 8.59 -7.29 13.16
N TYR A 312 8.09 -7.06 11.95
CA TYR A 312 7.45 -5.80 11.55
C TYR A 312 6.34 -5.37 12.51
N GLY A 313 5.46 -6.31 12.89
CA GLY A 313 4.38 -6.04 13.84
C GLY A 313 4.88 -5.46 15.16
N GLY A 314 5.92 -6.06 15.74
CA GLY A 314 6.52 -5.60 16.99
C GLY A 314 7.21 -4.23 16.87
N ASN A 315 7.84 -3.96 15.73
CA ASN A 315 8.47 -2.66 15.45
C ASN A 315 7.42 -1.53 15.35
N VAL A 316 6.30 -1.81 14.70
CA VAL A 316 5.18 -0.86 14.61
C VAL A 316 4.51 -0.69 15.98
N TRP A 317 4.38 -1.75 16.79
CA TRP A 317 3.88 -1.64 18.16
C TRP A 317 4.78 -0.76 19.04
N ALA A 318 6.10 -0.93 18.98
CA ALA A 318 7.03 -0.05 19.70
C ALA A 318 6.88 1.43 19.28
N THR A 319 6.62 1.66 17.98
CA THR A 319 6.30 3.00 17.47
C THR A 319 4.95 3.49 18.02
N TYR A 320 3.95 2.62 18.08
CA TYR A 320 2.61 2.92 18.61
C TYR A 320 2.67 3.35 20.08
N GLN A 321 3.34 2.59 20.94
CA GLN A 321 3.48 2.92 22.36
C GLN A 321 4.19 4.26 22.58
N ARG A 322 5.16 4.61 21.72
CA ARG A 322 5.87 5.88 21.81
C ARG A 322 5.00 7.07 21.42
N LEU A 323 4.14 6.92 20.41
CA LEU A 323 3.32 8.01 19.88
C LEU A 323 1.97 8.15 20.59
N TYR A 324 1.46 7.07 21.20
CA TYR A 324 0.14 6.99 21.82
C TYR A 324 0.23 6.34 23.21
N PRO A 325 0.72 7.08 24.23
CA PRO A 325 0.87 6.58 25.59
C PRO A 325 -0.45 6.43 26.36
#